data_AF-A0A7C6U135-F1
#
_entry.id   AF-A0A7C6U135-F1
#
_cell.length_a   1.000
_cell.length_b   1.000
_cell.length_c   1.000
_cell.angle_alpha   90.00
_cell.angle_beta   90.00
_cell.angle_gamma   90.00
#
_symmetry.space_group_name_H-M   'P 1'
#
loop_
_entity.id
_entity.type
_entity.pdbx_description
1 polymer ?
#
loop_
_entity_poly.entity_id
_entity_poly.type
_entity_poly.pdbx_seq_one_letter_code
_entity_poly.pdbx_strand_id
1 'polypeptide(L)'
;ENPAPFSLQPLNETWDLTVRITRDERFKDAGVTAEALVRGPEGNSRLVPLTAAGDDYFNGVFSDATVPGEYEITVRLLVDGQEVLSAVSKVHARLLPVLATDFWVKEGYTLGDEQVVTASLLAGGNRLSEGKELAVDTLQLVVYYAGGEKEALSLFDSGNFDEHGDLGKGDGIWSNRFAFSREGEAEAVLMALGSYRGNEFRIEKSLGRLTVHRPGRILVEFPRQDFWSVTGGTFSVPLKITNDSFAAEALDVTIETPGYALDAAKITLEPGETKTAALEIKAGRDLPLGSASISLVLSPENPLAAVEPGRADLAVEIITSRQAAMKRFAGLFKGAIYAAIIVLFLVTVFVAGGMLLYRVQVMPRRKVKGNLFYRKAGDWQGEPVKLELGKLNKNKVVISFDKERQADFHLEGSEYSYDLVIFTEWHHAGPAVIQGWSGLLGKKKDVKTLLKCTIPGIIEHEGEIYTGKELFHDDQFNSGGFSFRYQNPYGRWYKERGDGIDILEGKV
;
A
#
# COMPACT_ATOMS: atom_id res chain seq x y z
N GLU A 1 -47.45 -34.22 5.77
CA GLU A 1 -46.63 -33.90 6.96
C GLU A 1 -47.32 -32.85 7.83
N ASN A 2 -47.78 -31.75 7.24
CA ASN A 2 -48.54 -30.72 7.94
C ASN A 2 -49.88 -30.48 7.21
N PRO A 3 -51.01 -30.32 7.92
CA PRO A 3 -51.23 -30.67 9.33
C PRO A 3 -51.03 -32.16 9.60
N ALA A 4 -50.57 -32.48 10.81
CA ALA A 4 -50.43 -33.88 11.25
C ALA A 4 -51.82 -34.57 11.26
N PRO A 5 -51.92 -35.86 10.89
CA PRO A 5 -53.17 -36.58 10.95
C PRO A 5 -53.80 -36.54 12.35
N PHE A 6 -55.10 -36.27 12.39
CA PHE A 6 -55.92 -36.10 13.58
C PHE A 6 -55.51 -34.92 14.48
N SER A 7 -54.72 -33.97 13.98
CA SER A 7 -54.39 -32.76 14.72
C SER A 7 -55.62 -31.87 14.93
N LEU A 8 -55.57 -31.06 15.99
CA LEU A 8 -56.49 -29.96 16.20
C LEU A 8 -55.97 -28.72 15.45
N GLN A 9 -56.86 -28.02 14.74
CA GLN A 9 -56.53 -26.81 13.99
C GLN A 9 -57.48 -25.66 14.38
N PRO A 10 -56.99 -24.42 14.46
CA PRO A 10 -57.83 -23.27 14.75
C PRO A 10 -58.77 -22.93 13.57
N LEU A 11 -59.97 -22.45 13.90
CA LEU A 11 -60.93 -21.90 12.93
C LEU A 11 -60.53 -20.50 12.47
N ASN A 12 -60.93 -20.16 11.25
CA ASN A 12 -60.70 -18.87 10.59
C ASN A 12 -59.21 -18.50 10.44
N GLU A 13 -58.35 -19.51 10.52
CA GLU A 13 -56.92 -19.37 10.32
C GLU A 13 -56.48 -20.09 9.06
N THR A 14 -55.30 -19.71 8.60
CA THR A 14 -54.67 -20.32 7.44
C THR A 14 -53.94 -21.58 7.85
N TRP A 15 -54.16 -22.68 7.13
CA TRP A 15 -53.50 -23.96 7.33
C TRP A 15 -52.46 -24.18 6.23
N ASP A 16 -51.20 -24.30 6.63
CA ASP A 16 -50.10 -24.65 5.73
C ASP A 16 -50.11 -26.16 5.48
N LEU A 17 -50.39 -26.53 4.23
CA LEU A 17 -50.40 -27.91 3.77
C LEU A 17 -49.00 -28.26 3.24
N THR A 18 -48.28 -29.12 3.94
CA THR A 18 -46.99 -29.65 3.48
C THR A 18 -47.10 -31.14 3.21
N VAL A 19 -46.92 -31.48 1.93
CA VAL A 19 -46.96 -32.84 1.42
C VAL A 19 -45.56 -33.25 1.01
N ARG A 20 -45.05 -34.31 1.64
CA ARG A 20 -43.83 -34.96 1.21
C ARG A 20 -44.19 -36.17 0.36
N ILE A 21 -43.54 -36.28 -0.79
CA ILE A 21 -43.61 -37.45 -1.65
C ILE A 21 -42.33 -38.26 -1.51
N THR A 22 -42.45 -39.58 -1.65
CA THR A 22 -41.27 -40.46 -1.73
C THR A 22 -41.23 -40.99 -3.15
N ARG A 23 -40.33 -40.45 -3.98
CA ARG A 23 -40.21 -40.84 -5.39
C ARG A 23 -39.42 -42.14 -5.53
N ASP A 24 -39.94 -43.05 -6.35
CA ASP A 24 -39.18 -44.13 -6.95
C ASP A 24 -38.38 -43.55 -8.14
N GLU A 25 -37.17 -44.07 -8.42
CA GLU A 25 -36.31 -43.58 -9.52
C GLU A 25 -37.04 -43.50 -10.87
N ARG A 26 -38.07 -44.33 -11.07
CA ARG A 26 -38.91 -44.37 -12.28
C ARG A 26 -39.76 -43.11 -12.52
N PHE A 27 -39.92 -42.23 -11.53
CA PHE A 27 -40.74 -41.00 -11.63
C PHE A 27 -39.92 -39.72 -11.44
N LYS A 28 -38.58 -39.80 -11.53
CA LYS A 28 -37.70 -38.65 -11.30
C LYS A 28 -37.86 -37.56 -12.38
N ASP A 29 -38.13 -37.96 -13.62
CA ASP A 29 -38.27 -37.07 -14.78
C ASP A 29 -39.73 -36.85 -15.22
N ALA A 30 -40.70 -37.44 -14.51
CA ALA A 30 -42.11 -37.25 -14.81
C ALA A 30 -42.60 -35.87 -14.30
N GLY A 31 -43.46 -35.21 -15.08
CA GLY A 31 -44.09 -33.94 -14.70
C GLY A 31 -45.12 -34.12 -13.58
N VAL A 32 -44.63 -34.38 -12.37
CA VAL A 32 -45.45 -34.64 -11.19
C VAL A 32 -46.02 -33.33 -10.65
N THR A 33 -47.34 -33.26 -10.50
CA THR A 33 -48.03 -32.19 -9.76
C THR A 33 -48.84 -32.77 -8.61
N ALA A 34 -49.16 -31.94 -7.61
CA ALA A 34 -49.96 -32.35 -6.47
C ALA A 34 -51.07 -31.34 -6.19
N GLU A 35 -52.23 -31.84 -5.79
CA GLU A 35 -53.39 -31.03 -5.41
C GLU A 35 -53.99 -31.57 -4.12
N ALA A 36 -54.53 -30.70 -3.28
CA ALA A 36 -55.23 -31.11 -2.07
C ALA A 36 -56.71 -30.73 -2.17
N LEU A 37 -57.60 -31.72 -2.04
CA LEU A 37 -59.04 -31.50 -1.89
C LEU A 37 -59.38 -31.52 -0.41
N VAL A 38 -59.78 -30.38 0.13
CA VAL A 38 -60.17 -30.22 1.53
C VAL A 38 -61.68 -30.23 1.63
N ARG A 39 -62.25 -31.23 2.32
CA ARG A 39 -63.69 -31.39 2.55
C ARG A 39 -64.03 -31.06 3.99
N GLY A 40 -64.87 -30.05 4.19
CA GLY A 40 -65.32 -29.63 5.52
C GLY A 40 -66.51 -30.44 6.08
N PRO A 41 -66.90 -30.17 7.34
CA PRO A 41 -67.94 -30.92 8.06
C PRO A 41 -69.32 -30.86 7.40
N GLU A 42 -69.62 -29.76 6.72
CA GLU A 42 -70.89 -29.55 6.00
C GLU A 42 -70.90 -30.17 4.58
N GLY A 43 -69.84 -30.91 4.23
CA GLY A 43 -69.71 -31.58 2.92
C GLY A 43 -69.15 -30.70 1.81
N ASN A 44 -68.98 -29.39 2.04
CA ASN A 44 -68.33 -28.45 1.13
C ASN A 44 -66.87 -28.88 0.87
N SER A 45 -66.45 -28.92 -0.39
CA SER A 45 -65.09 -29.28 -0.77
C SER A 45 -64.42 -28.13 -1.50
N ARG A 46 -63.13 -27.89 -1.22
CA ARG A 46 -62.31 -26.90 -1.91
C ARG A 46 -61.01 -27.51 -2.38
N LEU A 47 -60.63 -27.18 -3.62
CA LEU A 47 -59.35 -27.55 -4.18
C LEU A 47 -58.30 -26.51 -3.78
N VAL A 48 -57.21 -26.98 -3.18
CA VAL A 48 -56.06 -26.19 -2.77
C VAL A 48 -54.90 -26.58 -3.69
N PRO A 49 -54.43 -25.64 -4.54
CA PRO A 49 -53.28 -25.91 -5.39
C PRO A 49 -52.03 -26.07 -4.53
N LEU A 50 -51.22 -27.10 -4.80
CA LEU A 50 -49.93 -27.28 -4.14
C LEU A 50 -48.80 -26.93 -5.11
N THR A 51 -47.86 -26.12 -4.66
CA THR A 51 -46.68 -25.68 -5.42
C THR A 51 -45.47 -26.50 -4.99
N ALA A 52 -44.63 -26.92 -5.94
CA ALA A 52 -43.40 -27.63 -5.65
C ALA A 52 -42.45 -26.75 -4.80
N ALA A 53 -41.93 -27.31 -3.72
CA ALA A 53 -41.07 -26.64 -2.74
C ALA A 53 -39.80 -27.49 -2.48
N GLY A 54 -39.05 -27.74 -3.55
CA GLY A 54 -37.92 -28.68 -3.57
C GLY A 54 -38.25 -29.98 -4.30
N ASP A 55 -37.34 -30.95 -4.27
CA ASP A 55 -37.46 -32.18 -5.08
C ASP A 55 -38.59 -33.11 -4.60
N ASP A 56 -38.86 -33.16 -3.29
CA ASP A 56 -39.79 -34.12 -2.68
C ASP A 56 -40.96 -33.48 -1.94
N TYR A 57 -41.14 -32.16 -2.03
CA TYR A 57 -42.12 -31.42 -1.24
C TYR A 57 -43.06 -30.58 -2.09
N PHE A 58 -44.32 -30.51 -1.65
CA PHE A 58 -45.33 -29.62 -2.18
C PHE A 58 -46.00 -28.85 -1.04
N ASN A 59 -46.15 -27.55 -1.22
CA ASN A 59 -46.74 -26.64 -0.23
C ASN A 59 -48.00 -25.98 -0.79
N GLY A 60 -49.03 -25.85 0.05
CA GLY A 60 -50.25 -25.12 -0.28
C GLY A 60 -50.85 -24.48 0.97
N VAL A 61 -51.87 -23.65 0.75
CA VAL A 61 -52.43 -22.78 1.79
C VAL A 61 -53.95 -22.89 1.75
N PHE A 62 -54.56 -23.29 2.88
CA PHE A 62 -56.02 -23.40 3.02
C PHE A 62 -56.54 -22.42 4.07
N SER A 63 -57.44 -21.51 3.72
CA SER A 63 -57.93 -20.45 4.62
C SER A 63 -59.43 -20.49 4.90
N ASP A 64 -60.13 -21.56 4.50
CA ASP A 64 -61.61 -21.63 4.54
C ASP A 64 -62.15 -22.52 5.66
N ALA A 65 -61.36 -22.70 6.73
CA ALA A 65 -61.75 -23.46 7.91
C ALA A 65 -62.70 -22.64 8.81
N THR A 66 -63.93 -22.38 8.37
CA THR A 66 -64.87 -21.51 9.10
C THR A 66 -65.86 -22.23 10.02
N VAL A 67 -66.02 -23.55 9.89
CA VAL A 67 -67.01 -24.34 10.64
C VAL A 67 -66.30 -25.37 11.53
N PRO A 68 -66.61 -25.46 12.84
CA PRO A 68 -66.00 -26.48 13.71
C PRO A 68 -66.40 -27.89 13.26
N GLY A 69 -65.44 -28.82 13.29
CA GLY A 69 -65.68 -30.23 12.99
C GLY A 69 -64.49 -30.92 12.32
N GLU A 70 -64.73 -32.13 11.80
CA GLU A 70 -63.72 -32.89 11.06
C GLU A 70 -63.62 -32.38 9.61
N TYR A 71 -62.40 -32.08 9.17
CA TYR A 71 -62.03 -31.80 7.80
C TYR A 71 -61.23 -32.98 7.24
N GLU A 72 -61.59 -33.43 6.05
CA GLU A 72 -60.89 -34.48 5.33
C GLU A 72 -60.04 -33.87 4.22
N ILE A 73 -58.73 -34.04 4.28
CA ILE A 73 -57.75 -33.57 3.30
C ILE A 73 -57.36 -34.76 2.44
N THR A 74 -57.82 -34.77 1.18
CA THR A 74 -57.42 -35.75 0.17
C THR A 74 -56.35 -35.15 -0.73
N VAL A 75 -55.12 -35.61 -0.60
CA VAL A 75 -54.02 -35.23 -1.47
C VAL A 75 -53.99 -36.16 -2.67
N ARG A 76 -53.91 -35.61 -3.88
CA ARG A 76 -53.79 -36.34 -5.14
C ARG A 76 -52.47 -35.99 -5.80
N LEU A 77 -51.73 -37.02 -6.21
CA LEU A 77 -50.55 -36.91 -7.03
C LEU A 77 -50.93 -37.18 -8.48
N LEU A 78 -50.56 -36.27 -9.36
CA LEU A 78 -50.92 -36.28 -10.77
C LEU A 78 -49.63 -36.43 -11.61
N VAL A 79 -49.66 -37.30 -12.60
CA VAL A 79 -48.63 -37.40 -13.65
C VAL A 79 -49.34 -37.22 -14.98
N ASP A 80 -48.93 -36.24 -15.76
CA ASP A 80 -49.58 -35.87 -17.03
C ASP A 80 -51.10 -35.63 -16.88
N GLY A 81 -51.51 -35.10 -15.73
CA GLY A 81 -52.91 -34.83 -15.39
C GLY A 81 -53.75 -36.04 -14.97
N GLN A 82 -53.15 -37.24 -14.86
CA GLN A 82 -53.81 -38.44 -14.35
C GLN A 82 -53.43 -38.73 -12.90
N GLU A 83 -54.41 -39.03 -12.05
CA GLU A 83 -54.17 -39.41 -10.66
C GLU A 83 -53.43 -40.75 -10.59
N VAL A 84 -52.20 -40.72 -10.09
CA VAL A 84 -51.37 -41.93 -9.90
C VAL A 84 -51.41 -42.43 -8.45
N LEU A 85 -51.66 -41.54 -7.50
CA LEU A 85 -51.71 -41.84 -6.07
C LEU A 85 -52.60 -40.83 -5.34
N SER A 86 -53.30 -41.29 -4.33
CA SER A 86 -53.96 -40.40 -3.36
C SER A 86 -53.79 -40.85 -1.93
N ALA A 87 -53.81 -39.89 -1.02
CA ALA A 87 -53.72 -40.10 0.41
C ALA A 87 -54.77 -39.22 1.12
N VAL A 88 -55.40 -39.77 2.15
CA VAL A 88 -56.42 -39.09 2.93
C VAL A 88 -55.90 -38.87 4.35
N SER A 89 -56.05 -37.64 4.84
CA SER A 89 -55.77 -37.26 6.23
C SER A 89 -56.99 -36.54 6.81
N LYS A 90 -57.28 -36.74 8.09
CA LYS A 90 -58.38 -36.07 8.78
C LYS A 90 -57.82 -35.12 9.82
N VAL A 91 -58.38 -33.92 9.93
CA VAL A 91 -58.01 -32.93 10.94
C VAL A 91 -59.26 -32.37 11.58
N HIS A 92 -59.16 -31.91 12.82
CA HIS A 92 -60.31 -31.38 13.56
C HIS A 92 -60.17 -29.88 13.75
N ALA A 93 -61.03 -29.12 13.07
CA ALA A 93 -61.11 -27.69 13.28
C ALA A 93 -61.94 -27.39 14.53
N ARG A 94 -61.41 -26.59 15.44
CA ARG A 94 -62.13 -26.12 16.64
C ARG A 94 -61.87 -24.63 16.84
N LEU A 95 -62.76 -23.99 17.58
CA LEU A 95 -62.53 -22.62 18.02
C LEU A 95 -61.42 -22.64 19.08
N LEU A 96 -60.18 -22.45 18.62
CA LEU A 96 -58.98 -22.41 19.44
C LEU A 96 -58.37 -21.01 19.39
N PRO A 97 -57.67 -20.59 20.44
CA PRO A 97 -56.89 -19.37 20.38
C PRO A 97 -55.72 -19.53 19.41
N VAL A 98 -55.23 -18.41 18.91
CA VAL A 98 -54.14 -18.31 17.94
C VAL A 98 -53.01 -17.50 18.54
N LEU A 99 -51.77 -17.95 18.34
CA LEU A 99 -50.59 -17.24 18.82
C LEU A 99 -50.27 -16.03 17.93
N ALA A 100 -50.27 -14.86 18.54
CA ALA A 100 -49.74 -13.63 17.98
C ALA A 100 -48.51 -13.20 18.79
N THR A 101 -47.53 -12.62 18.11
CA THR A 101 -46.32 -12.09 18.72
C THR A 101 -45.79 -10.97 17.84
N ASP A 102 -45.18 -9.98 18.47
CA ASP A 102 -44.36 -8.97 17.81
C ASP A 102 -42.87 -9.37 17.78
N PHE A 103 -42.50 -10.54 18.28
CA PHE A 103 -41.14 -11.03 18.15
C PHE A 103 -40.88 -11.47 16.70
N TRP A 104 -40.08 -10.69 15.98
CA TRP A 104 -39.59 -11.05 14.65
C TRP A 104 -38.13 -11.47 14.72
N VAL A 105 -37.80 -12.53 14.00
CA VAL A 105 -36.42 -12.97 13.79
C VAL A 105 -35.72 -11.99 12.85
N LYS A 106 -34.60 -11.42 13.29
CA LYS A 106 -33.72 -10.54 12.50
C LYS A 106 -32.63 -11.35 11.78
N GLU A 107 -31.89 -10.70 10.88
CA GLU A 107 -30.76 -11.31 10.13
C GLU A 107 -29.66 -11.90 11.06
N GLY A 108 -29.60 -11.46 12.32
CA GLY A 108 -28.79 -12.06 13.37
C GLY A 108 -28.97 -11.35 14.70
N TYR A 109 -28.63 -12.04 15.80
CA TYR A 109 -28.54 -11.49 17.15
C TYR A 109 -27.11 -11.62 17.67
N THR A 110 -26.76 -10.85 18.69
CA THR A 110 -25.47 -10.93 19.38
C THR A 110 -25.62 -11.70 20.68
N LEU A 111 -24.60 -12.45 21.06
CA LEU A 111 -24.54 -13.07 22.38
C LEU A 111 -24.64 -11.99 23.47
N GLY A 112 -25.57 -12.18 24.40
CA GLY A 112 -25.88 -11.18 25.44
C GLY A 112 -26.88 -10.11 25.01
N ASP A 113 -27.33 -10.07 23.74
CA ASP A 113 -28.45 -9.20 23.36
C ASP A 113 -29.69 -9.61 24.15
N GLU A 114 -30.31 -8.62 24.78
CA GLU A 114 -31.58 -8.77 25.48
C GLU A 114 -32.72 -8.29 24.58
N GLN A 115 -33.75 -9.12 24.39
CA GLN A 115 -34.97 -8.78 23.67
C GLN A 115 -36.17 -8.99 24.58
N VAL A 116 -37.12 -8.06 24.57
CA VAL A 116 -38.43 -8.28 25.17
C VAL A 116 -39.26 -9.08 24.17
N VAL A 117 -39.70 -10.26 24.58
CA VAL A 117 -40.53 -11.16 23.79
C VAL A 117 -41.95 -11.01 24.29
N THR A 118 -42.88 -10.60 23.43
CA THR A 118 -44.30 -10.52 23.78
C THR A 118 -45.13 -11.51 22.99
N ALA A 119 -46.16 -12.04 23.61
CA ALA A 119 -47.10 -12.95 22.99
C ALA A 119 -48.52 -12.64 23.45
N SER A 120 -49.48 -12.88 22.57
CA SER A 120 -50.92 -12.81 22.87
C SER A 120 -51.64 -14.00 22.26
N LEU A 121 -52.75 -14.35 22.89
CA LEU A 121 -53.72 -15.31 22.36
C LEU A 121 -54.88 -14.55 21.73
N LEU A 122 -55.17 -14.82 20.46
CA LEU A 122 -56.26 -14.20 19.73
C LEU A 122 -57.38 -15.19 19.45
N ALA A 123 -58.64 -14.76 19.51
CA ALA A 123 -59.77 -15.51 18.97
C ALA A 123 -60.73 -14.56 18.24
N GLY A 124 -61.04 -14.88 16.99
CA GLY A 124 -61.89 -14.04 16.13
C GLY A 124 -61.34 -12.61 15.96
N GLY A 125 -60.01 -12.48 15.90
CA GLY A 125 -59.31 -11.19 15.77
C GLY A 125 -59.18 -10.37 17.06
N ASN A 126 -59.76 -10.82 18.18
CA ASN A 126 -59.67 -10.13 19.46
C ASN A 126 -58.65 -10.80 20.38
N ARG A 127 -57.88 -9.98 21.11
CA ARG A 127 -57.00 -10.46 22.18
C ARG A 127 -57.82 -11.04 23.32
N LEU A 128 -57.38 -12.19 23.82
CA LEU A 128 -57.94 -12.86 24.99
C LEU A 128 -57.09 -12.56 26.21
N SER A 129 -57.76 -12.29 27.33
CA SER A 129 -57.16 -12.26 28.67
C SER A 129 -57.60 -13.47 29.49
N GLU A 130 -56.80 -13.87 30.48
CA GLU A 130 -57.19 -14.93 31.41
C GLU A 130 -58.50 -14.61 32.13
N GLY A 131 -59.35 -15.62 32.30
CA GLY A 131 -60.64 -15.44 32.93
C GLY A 131 -61.48 -16.70 32.88
N LYS A 132 -62.80 -16.55 32.80
CA LYS A 132 -63.74 -17.70 32.81
C LYS A 132 -63.62 -18.58 31.57
N GLU A 133 -63.25 -18.00 30.43
CA GLU A 133 -63.19 -18.72 29.15
C GLU A 133 -61.77 -19.16 28.79
N LEU A 134 -60.73 -18.55 29.35
CA LEU A 134 -59.34 -18.86 29.04
C LEU A 134 -58.57 -19.07 30.34
N ALA A 135 -57.94 -20.23 30.47
CA ALA A 135 -56.90 -20.49 31.45
C ALA A 135 -55.61 -20.85 30.70
N VAL A 136 -54.51 -20.17 31.00
CA VAL A 136 -53.21 -20.43 30.39
C VAL A 136 -52.33 -21.13 31.41
N ASP A 137 -51.94 -22.37 31.13
CA ASP A 137 -51.07 -23.14 32.02
C ASP A 137 -49.60 -22.82 31.74
N THR A 138 -49.26 -22.62 30.46
CA THR A 138 -47.90 -22.29 30.03
C THR A 138 -47.96 -21.49 28.74
N LEU A 139 -47.24 -20.38 28.69
CA LEU A 139 -46.92 -19.67 27.47
C LEU A 139 -45.43 -19.38 27.50
N GLN A 140 -44.69 -19.89 26.52
CA GLN A 140 -43.23 -19.83 26.53
C GLN A 140 -42.65 -19.71 25.13
N LEU A 141 -41.51 -19.03 25.03
CA LEU A 141 -40.62 -19.12 23.89
C LEU A 141 -39.66 -20.29 24.10
N VAL A 142 -39.47 -21.12 23.09
CA VAL A 142 -38.46 -22.18 23.08
C VAL A 142 -37.50 -21.95 21.92
N VAL A 143 -36.21 -21.88 22.21
CA VAL A 143 -35.14 -21.72 21.23
C VAL A 143 -34.36 -23.03 21.14
N TYR A 144 -34.37 -23.65 19.96
CA TYR A 144 -33.68 -24.90 19.66
C TYR A 144 -32.37 -24.61 18.93
N TYR A 145 -31.23 -24.90 19.55
CA TYR A 145 -29.92 -24.71 18.94
C TYR A 145 -29.51 -25.93 18.10
N ALA A 146 -28.71 -25.71 17.04
CA ALA A 146 -28.24 -26.78 16.16
C ALA A 146 -27.49 -27.92 16.88
N GLY A 147 -26.90 -27.67 18.06
CA GLY A 147 -26.25 -28.66 18.92
C GLY A 147 -27.23 -29.63 19.63
N GLY A 148 -28.55 -29.44 19.47
CA GLY A 148 -29.60 -30.21 20.13
C GLY A 148 -29.98 -29.69 21.51
N GLU A 149 -29.31 -28.65 22.00
CA GLU A 149 -29.71 -27.95 23.22
C GLU A 149 -30.93 -27.07 22.98
N LYS A 150 -31.69 -26.83 24.05
CA LYS A 150 -32.86 -25.95 24.02
C LYS A 150 -32.89 -25.03 25.22
N GLU A 151 -33.36 -23.81 25.00
CA GLU A 151 -33.62 -22.82 26.05
C GLU A 151 -35.11 -22.47 26.02
N ALA A 152 -35.74 -22.48 27.19
CA ALA A 152 -37.16 -22.15 27.33
C ALA A 152 -37.32 -20.94 28.24
N LEU A 153 -38.09 -19.96 27.76
CA LEU A 153 -38.41 -18.73 28.47
C LEU A 153 -39.92 -18.65 28.66
N SER A 154 -40.37 -18.79 29.91
CA SER A 154 -41.77 -18.57 30.27
C SER A 154 -42.14 -17.09 30.13
N LEU A 155 -43.32 -16.81 29.58
CA LEU A 155 -43.87 -15.47 29.42
C LEU A 155 -44.96 -15.24 30.47
N PHE A 156 -45.04 -14.02 30.99
CA PHE A 156 -45.93 -13.67 32.10
C PHE A 156 -46.79 -12.44 31.77
N ASP A 157 -48.08 -12.51 32.10
CA ASP A 157 -49.01 -11.37 32.12
C ASP A 157 -49.07 -10.84 33.57
N SER A 158 -48.06 -10.06 33.92
CA SER A 158 -47.70 -9.70 35.30
C SER A 158 -47.84 -8.21 35.61
N GLY A 159 -47.79 -7.35 34.59
CA GLY A 159 -47.64 -5.90 34.72
C GLY A 159 -46.29 -5.46 35.31
N ASN A 160 -45.25 -6.30 35.24
CA ASN A 160 -43.89 -5.95 35.70
C ASN A 160 -42.95 -5.63 34.51
N PHE A 161 -42.74 -4.34 34.26
CA PHE A 161 -41.94 -3.88 33.13
C PHE A 161 -40.44 -4.14 33.32
N ASP A 162 -39.94 -4.02 34.54
CA ASP A 162 -38.51 -4.13 34.82
C ASP A 162 -38.05 -5.58 34.63
N GLU A 163 -38.78 -6.56 35.19
CA GLU A 163 -38.41 -7.97 35.11
C GLU A 163 -38.86 -8.64 33.80
N HIS A 164 -40.09 -8.38 33.35
CA HIS A 164 -40.70 -9.12 32.25
C HIS A 164 -40.91 -8.29 30.98
N GLY A 165 -40.71 -6.96 31.03
CA GLY A 165 -41.04 -6.09 29.91
C GLY A 165 -42.55 -5.86 29.73
N ASP A 166 -43.34 -6.19 30.75
CA ASP A 166 -44.80 -6.13 30.69
C ASP A 166 -45.36 -4.83 31.30
N LEU A 167 -46.23 -4.14 30.57
CA LEU A 167 -46.80 -2.86 30.99
C LEU A 167 -48.12 -3.00 31.77
N GLY A 168 -48.88 -4.07 31.53
CA GLY A 168 -50.26 -4.20 32.01
C GLY A 168 -50.53 -5.60 32.53
N LYS A 169 -51.13 -5.72 33.72
CA LYS A 169 -51.52 -7.02 34.28
C LYS A 169 -52.94 -7.39 33.87
N GLY A 170 -53.12 -8.63 33.43
CA GLY A 170 -54.38 -9.23 33.01
C GLY A 170 -54.90 -8.70 31.67
N ASP A 171 -54.05 -8.11 30.84
CA ASP A 171 -54.45 -7.51 29.57
C ASP A 171 -54.34 -8.48 28.37
N GLY A 172 -53.89 -9.71 28.63
CA GLY A 172 -53.69 -10.74 27.60
C GLY A 172 -52.42 -10.56 26.78
N ILE A 173 -51.46 -9.78 27.28
CA ILE A 173 -50.08 -9.74 26.79
C ILE A 173 -49.21 -10.47 27.82
N TRP A 174 -48.58 -11.55 27.39
CA TRP A 174 -47.54 -12.20 28.18
C TRP A 174 -46.20 -11.80 27.61
N SER A 175 -45.29 -11.36 28.46
CA SER A 175 -43.95 -11.00 28.04
C SER A 175 -42.87 -11.47 28.99
N ASN A 176 -41.64 -11.55 28.48
CA ASN A 176 -40.45 -11.72 29.28
C ASN A 176 -39.21 -11.22 28.52
N ARG A 177 -38.12 -10.95 29.23
CA ARG A 177 -36.81 -10.58 28.67
C ARG A 177 -36.01 -11.84 28.36
N PHE A 178 -35.57 -11.98 27.12
CA PHE A 178 -34.71 -13.06 26.65
C PHE A 178 -33.31 -12.54 26.36
N ALA A 179 -32.29 -13.09 27.00
CA ALA A 179 -30.90 -12.82 26.68
C ALA A 179 -30.27 -14.05 26.02
N PHE A 180 -29.71 -13.89 24.82
CA PHE A 180 -29.08 -15.00 24.11
C PHE A 180 -27.80 -15.44 24.83
N SER A 181 -27.77 -16.68 25.31
CA SER A 181 -26.64 -17.20 26.11
C SER A 181 -25.70 -18.12 25.32
N ARG A 182 -26.06 -18.44 24.07
CA ARG A 182 -25.29 -19.33 23.18
C ARG A 182 -25.19 -18.79 21.76
N GLU A 183 -24.03 -19.03 21.16
CA GLU A 183 -23.74 -18.74 19.75
C GLU A 183 -24.22 -19.87 18.84
N GLY A 184 -24.61 -19.53 17.60
CA GLY A 184 -24.89 -20.48 16.53
C GLY A 184 -26.27 -20.30 15.90
N GLU A 185 -26.58 -21.17 14.94
CA GLU A 185 -27.92 -21.26 14.35
C GLU A 185 -28.91 -21.87 15.35
N ALA A 186 -30.11 -21.30 15.39
CA ALA A 186 -31.20 -21.75 16.23
C ALA A 186 -32.57 -21.58 15.54
N GLU A 187 -33.58 -22.29 16.03
CA GLU A 187 -34.98 -22.11 15.64
C GLU A 187 -35.80 -21.67 16.84
N ALA A 188 -36.59 -20.61 16.67
CA ALA A 188 -37.46 -20.08 17.72
C ALA A 188 -38.90 -20.54 17.52
N VAL A 189 -39.52 -21.08 18.57
CA VAL A 189 -40.90 -21.56 18.56
C VAL A 189 -41.63 -21.00 19.77
N LEU A 190 -42.77 -20.35 19.54
CA LEU A 190 -43.68 -19.94 20.60
C LEU A 190 -44.67 -21.06 20.88
N MET A 191 -44.87 -21.39 22.16
CA MET A 191 -45.73 -22.50 22.58
C MET A 191 -46.71 -22.05 23.65
N ALA A 192 -47.98 -22.44 23.52
CA ALA A 192 -49.00 -22.20 24.53
C ALA A 192 -49.79 -23.48 24.85
N LEU A 193 -50.00 -23.69 26.14
CA LEU A 193 -50.80 -24.77 26.71
C LEU A 193 -51.83 -24.15 27.65
N GLY A 194 -53.07 -24.62 27.58
CA GLY A 194 -54.12 -24.17 28.47
C GLY A 194 -55.47 -24.76 28.12
N SER A 195 -56.53 -24.12 28.60
CA SER A 195 -57.90 -24.43 28.21
C SER A 195 -58.64 -23.19 27.72
N TYR A 196 -59.41 -23.36 26.64
CA TYR A 196 -60.27 -22.33 26.08
C TYR A 196 -61.69 -22.88 25.92
N ARG A 197 -62.66 -22.21 26.57
CA ARG A 197 -64.08 -22.60 26.62
C ARG A 197 -64.28 -24.08 26.99
N GLY A 198 -63.50 -24.54 27.97
CA GLY A 198 -63.55 -25.92 28.49
C GLY A 198 -62.83 -26.96 27.64
N ASN A 199 -62.14 -26.58 26.56
CA ASN A 199 -61.32 -27.48 25.76
C ASN A 199 -59.84 -27.22 26.02
N GLU A 200 -59.08 -28.26 26.32
CA GLU A 200 -57.62 -28.18 26.35
C GLU A 200 -57.07 -27.86 24.95
N PHE A 201 -56.04 -27.02 24.90
CA PHE A 201 -55.34 -26.69 23.68
C PHE A 201 -53.83 -26.73 23.91
N ARG A 202 -53.12 -27.18 22.86
CA ARG A 202 -51.68 -27.00 22.70
C ARG A 202 -51.46 -26.42 21.32
N ILE A 203 -50.94 -25.21 21.27
CA ILE A 203 -50.67 -24.50 20.02
C ILE A 203 -49.21 -24.08 19.99
N GLU A 204 -48.61 -24.18 18.80
CA GLU A 204 -47.21 -23.87 18.55
C GLU A 204 -47.12 -22.99 17.32
N LYS A 205 -46.20 -22.03 17.33
CA LYS A 205 -45.94 -21.14 16.20
C LYS A 205 -44.43 -21.04 16.00
N SER A 206 -43.94 -21.57 14.88
CA SER A 206 -42.54 -21.36 14.48
C SER A 206 -42.36 -19.89 14.09
N LEU A 207 -41.34 -19.25 14.67
CA LEU A 207 -40.97 -17.87 14.41
C LEU A 207 -39.84 -17.79 13.36
N GLY A 208 -39.31 -18.94 12.95
CA GLY A 208 -38.24 -19.07 11.97
C GLY A 208 -36.87 -19.37 12.58
N ARG A 209 -35.86 -19.41 11.70
CA ARG A 209 -34.46 -19.65 12.05
C ARG A 209 -33.73 -18.34 12.28
N LEU A 210 -32.95 -18.28 13.35
CA LEU A 210 -32.11 -17.17 13.74
C LEU A 210 -30.66 -17.61 13.89
N THR A 211 -29.73 -16.66 13.80
CA THR A 211 -28.31 -16.90 14.07
C THR A 211 -27.87 -15.98 15.19
N VAL A 212 -27.22 -16.55 16.21
CA VAL A 212 -26.60 -15.78 17.30
C VAL A 212 -25.09 -15.73 17.04
N HIS A 213 -24.55 -14.53 16.88
CA HIS A 213 -23.14 -14.28 16.67
C HIS A 213 -22.44 -13.90 17.97
N ARG A 214 -21.10 -14.02 17.99
CA ARG A 214 -20.30 -13.47 19.08
C ARG A 214 -20.40 -11.95 19.14
N PRO A 215 -20.17 -11.36 20.33
CA PRO A 215 -20.04 -9.93 20.44
C PRO A 215 -18.95 -9.41 19.52
N GLY A 216 -19.24 -8.28 18.88
CA GLY A 216 -18.35 -7.65 17.92
C GLY A 216 -17.01 -7.25 18.52
N ARG A 217 -15.99 -7.12 17.68
CA ARG A 217 -14.66 -6.67 18.12
C ARG A 217 -14.11 -5.63 17.17
N ILE A 218 -13.72 -4.48 17.71
CA ILE A 218 -13.06 -3.39 16.99
C ILE A 218 -11.58 -3.38 17.40
N LEU A 219 -10.70 -3.67 16.44
CA LEU A 219 -9.26 -3.64 16.65
C LEU A 219 -8.70 -2.29 16.20
N VAL A 220 -8.01 -1.58 17.08
CA VAL A 220 -7.41 -0.28 16.79
C VAL A 220 -5.89 -0.37 16.91
N GLU A 221 -5.21 -0.19 15.78
CA GLU A 221 -3.75 -0.18 15.71
C GLU A 221 -3.23 1.24 15.53
N PHE A 222 -2.30 1.63 16.42
CA PHE A 222 -1.56 2.88 16.31
C PHE A 222 -0.18 2.59 15.69
N PRO A 223 0.11 3.11 14.48
CA PRO A 223 1.44 2.96 13.89
C PRO A 223 2.47 3.67 14.78
N ARG A 224 3.61 3.00 15.02
CA ARG A 224 4.71 3.58 15.81
C ARG A 224 5.30 4.78 15.07
N GLN A 225 4.90 5.98 15.48
CA GLN A 225 5.41 7.25 14.97
C GLN A 225 5.63 8.22 16.12
N ASP A 226 6.65 9.06 15.99
CA ASP A 226 6.90 10.14 16.94
C ASP A 226 5.95 11.30 16.64
N PHE A 227 4.94 11.49 17.49
CA PHE A 227 4.00 12.59 17.37
C PHE A 227 4.58 13.87 17.96
N TRP A 228 4.41 14.98 17.26
CA TRP A 228 4.81 16.28 17.78
C TRP A 228 3.82 17.36 17.33
N SER A 229 3.64 18.37 18.17
CA SER A 229 2.78 19.51 17.88
C SER A 229 3.39 20.80 18.39
N VAL A 230 2.96 21.93 17.81
CA VAL A 230 3.27 23.25 18.33
C VAL A 230 2.19 23.64 19.34
N THR A 231 2.54 24.39 20.38
CA THR A 231 1.56 24.97 21.32
C THR A 231 0.43 25.69 20.58
N GLY A 232 -0.83 25.32 20.85
CA GLY A 232 -1.99 25.88 20.13
C GLY A 232 -2.23 25.34 18.72
N GLY A 233 -1.43 24.38 18.25
CA GLY A 233 -1.51 23.79 16.91
C GLY A 233 -2.33 22.50 16.87
N THR A 234 -2.58 22.02 15.65
CA THR A 234 -3.23 20.72 15.40
C THR A 234 -2.19 19.72 14.92
N PHE A 235 -2.32 18.47 15.35
CA PHE A 235 -1.55 17.34 14.83
C PHE A 235 -2.49 16.16 14.56
N SER A 236 -2.07 15.31 13.63
CA SER A 236 -2.87 14.21 13.11
C SER A 236 -2.32 12.88 13.61
N VAL A 237 -3.15 12.06 14.24
CA VAL A 237 -2.80 10.72 14.70
C VAL A 237 -3.46 9.71 13.74
N PRO A 238 -2.69 9.06 12.86
CA PRO A 238 -3.22 8.01 12.02
C PRO A 238 -3.53 6.77 12.88
N LEU A 239 -4.63 6.12 12.58
CA LEU A 239 -5.04 4.87 13.19
C LEU A 239 -5.63 3.94 12.14
N LYS A 240 -5.38 2.65 12.32
CA LYS A 240 -5.92 1.59 11.48
C LYS A 240 -6.93 0.83 12.32
N ILE A 241 -8.19 0.87 11.90
CA ILE A 241 -9.30 0.24 12.60
C ILE A 241 -9.79 -0.93 11.77
N THR A 242 -10.05 -2.05 12.43
CA THR A 242 -10.63 -3.25 11.82
C THR A 242 -11.89 -3.63 12.59
N ASN A 243 -13.01 -3.76 11.89
CA ASN A 243 -14.25 -4.28 12.46
C ASN A 243 -14.34 -5.79 12.20
N ASP A 244 -14.18 -6.61 13.24
CA ASP A 244 -14.29 -8.08 13.20
C ASP A 244 -15.68 -8.56 13.62
N SER A 245 -16.69 -7.70 13.46
CA SER A 245 -18.08 -7.97 13.83
C SER A 245 -18.91 -8.35 12.60
N PHE A 246 -20.00 -9.10 12.82
CA PHE A 246 -20.96 -9.43 11.76
C PHE A 246 -21.85 -8.24 11.36
N ALA A 247 -21.95 -7.24 12.25
CA ALA A 247 -22.74 -6.03 12.08
C ALA A 247 -21.84 -4.80 11.86
N ALA A 248 -22.44 -3.74 11.32
CA ALA A 248 -21.79 -2.44 11.25
C ALA A 248 -21.61 -1.90 12.68
N GLU A 249 -20.43 -1.37 12.96
CA GLU A 249 -20.05 -0.87 14.27
C GLU A 249 -19.57 0.57 14.17
N ALA A 250 -19.71 1.32 15.27
CA ALA A 250 -19.19 2.67 15.38
C ALA A 250 -18.25 2.78 16.57
N LEU A 251 -17.10 3.41 16.33
CA LEU A 251 -16.09 3.70 17.31
C LEU A 251 -16.17 5.17 17.72
N ASP A 252 -16.40 5.41 19.00
CA ASP A 252 -16.30 6.73 19.62
C ASP A 252 -14.94 6.89 20.29
N VAL A 253 -14.29 8.03 20.01
CA VAL A 253 -12.96 8.38 20.50
C VAL A 253 -13.07 9.64 21.35
N THR A 254 -12.58 9.56 22.58
CA THR A 254 -12.54 10.68 23.51
C THR A 254 -11.14 10.88 24.08
N ILE A 255 -10.84 12.12 24.46
CA ILE A 255 -9.55 12.48 25.07
C ILE A 255 -9.80 12.81 26.54
N GLU A 256 -9.18 12.07 27.45
CA GLU A 256 -9.29 12.34 28.89
C GLU A 256 -8.29 13.41 29.36
N THR A 257 -7.19 13.59 28.62
CA THR A 257 -6.12 14.51 29.01
C THR A 257 -6.55 15.98 28.83
N PRO A 258 -6.53 16.80 29.90
CA PRO A 258 -6.88 18.21 29.79
C PRO A 258 -5.97 18.99 28.85
N GLY A 259 -6.51 20.03 28.22
CA GLY A 259 -5.76 20.90 27.32
C GLY A 259 -5.64 20.37 25.88
N TYR A 260 -6.30 19.27 25.54
CA TYR A 260 -6.43 18.75 24.19
C TYR A 260 -7.90 18.70 23.77
N ALA A 261 -8.17 18.86 22.48
CA ALA A 261 -9.51 18.74 21.91
C ALA A 261 -9.48 17.94 20.61
N LEU A 262 -10.54 17.17 20.35
CA LEU A 262 -10.69 16.33 19.17
C LEU A 262 -11.78 16.92 18.25
N ASP A 263 -11.50 17.02 16.95
CA ASP A 263 -12.45 17.59 15.98
C ASP A 263 -13.48 16.56 15.47
N ALA A 264 -13.11 15.28 15.35
CA ALA A 264 -14.01 14.20 14.93
C ALA A 264 -13.86 13.00 15.87
N ALA A 265 -14.95 12.63 16.54
CA ALA A 265 -14.97 11.60 17.57
C ALA A 265 -15.54 10.26 17.11
N LYS A 266 -16.35 10.22 16.04
CA LYS A 266 -17.10 9.02 15.66
C LYS A 266 -16.67 8.46 14.31
N ILE A 267 -16.36 7.17 14.26
CA ILE A 267 -15.92 6.47 13.05
C ILE A 267 -16.78 5.22 12.86
N THR A 268 -17.59 5.20 11.80
CA THR A 268 -18.42 4.03 11.42
C THR A 268 -17.66 3.10 10.47
N LEU A 269 -17.86 1.79 10.67
CA LEU A 269 -17.22 0.69 9.97
C LEU A 269 -18.26 -0.36 9.58
N GLU A 270 -18.22 -0.80 8.33
CA GLU A 270 -19.02 -1.93 7.85
C GLU A 270 -18.47 -3.27 8.39
N PRO A 271 -19.26 -4.37 8.35
CA PRO A 271 -18.78 -5.70 8.75
C PRO A 271 -17.51 -6.12 8.00
N GLY A 272 -16.47 -6.53 8.73
CA GLY A 272 -15.19 -6.95 8.15
C GLY A 272 -14.33 -5.80 7.56
N GLU A 273 -14.77 -4.53 7.67
CA GLU A 273 -14.05 -3.40 7.09
C GLU A 273 -12.74 -3.12 7.84
N THR A 274 -11.66 -2.90 7.08
CA THR A 274 -10.42 -2.28 7.60
C THR A 274 -10.29 -0.87 7.03
N LYS A 275 -10.27 0.13 7.91
CA LYS A 275 -10.23 1.54 7.54
C LYS A 275 -9.06 2.24 8.19
N THR A 276 -8.38 3.09 7.44
CA THR A 276 -7.39 4.02 8.00
C THR A 276 -8.05 5.37 8.17
N ALA A 277 -8.03 5.89 9.39
CA ALA A 277 -8.54 7.22 9.72
C ALA A 277 -7.44 8.03 10.41
N ALA A 278 -7.61 9.34 10.44
CA ALA A 278 -6.67 10.24 11.09
C ALA A 278 -7.44 11.11 12.10
N LEU A 279 -7.03 11.05 13.36
CA LEU A 279 -7.60 11.89 14.43
C LEU A 279 -6.88 13.23 14.43
N GLU A 280 -7.63 14.29 14.15
CA GLU A 280 -7.12 15.65 14.26
C GLU A 280 -7.28 16.13 15.71
N ILE A 281 -6.16 16.26 16.41
CA ILE A 281 -6.09 16.67 17.82
C ILE A 281 -5.50 18.07 17.90
N LYS A 282 -6.26 18.98 18.52
CA LYS A 282 -5.85 20.35 18.84
C LYS A 282 -5.18 20.39 20.19
N ALA A 283 -3.92 20.83 20.22
CA ALA A 283 -3.17 21.09 21.43
C ALA A 283 -3.48 22.50 21.96
N GLY A 284 -3.73 22.63 23.26
CA GLY A 284 -3.94 23.91 23.93
C GLY A 284 -2.72 24.84 23.86
N ARG A 285 -2.95 26.14 24.04
CA ARG A 285 -1.88 27.15 24.02
C ARG A 285 -1.03 27.14 25.29
N ASP A 286 -1.61 26.72 26.41
CA ASP A 286 -1.00 26.77 27.73
C ASP A 286 -0.29 25.46 28.12
N LEU A 287 -0.13 24.53 27.16
CA LEU A 287 0.57 23.27 27.39
C LEU A 287 2.08 23.49 27.59
N PRO A 288 2.70 22.84 28.59
CA PRO A 288 4.14 22.94 28.80
C PRO A 288 4.91 22.31 27.64
N LEU A 289 6.08 22.87 27.33
CA LEU A 289 6.98 22.32 26.33
C LEU A 289 7.60 21.01 26.83
N GLY A 290 7.78 20.04 25.93
CA GLY A 290 8.37 18.73 26.24
C GLY A 290 7.45 17.56 25.90
N SER A 291 7.78 16.38 26.41
CA SER A 291 6.98 15.16 26.20
C SER A 291 5.74 15.17 27.09
N ALA A 292 4.57 15.10 26.47
CA ALA A 292 3.29 14.88 27.13
C ALA A 292 2.71 13.51 26.71
N SER A 293 1.95 12.88 27.60
CA SER A 293 1.20 11.67 27.29
C SER A 293 -0.27 12.02 27.14
N ILE A 294 -0.88 11.64 26.03
CA ILE A 294 -2.31 11.83 25.75
C ILE A 294 -3.01 10.49 25.87
N SER A 295 -4.01 10.43 26.73
CA SER A 295 -4.83 9.24 26.92
C SER A 295 -6.09 9.33 26.07
N LEU A 296 -6.18 8.46 25.07
CA LEU A 296 -7.37 8.24 24.27
C LEU A 296 -8.22 7.13 24.90
N VAL A 297 -9.52 7.37 25.04
CA VAL A 297 -10.50 6.35 25.41
C VAL A 297 -11.32 6.02 24.18
N LEU A 298 -11.36 4.74 23.86
CA LEU A 298 -11.95 4.17 22.67
C LEU A 298 -13.13 3.31 23.11
N SER A 299 -14.34 3.74 22.76
CA SER A 299 -15.58 3.09 23.17
C SER A 299 -16.41 2.71 21.94
N PRO A 300 -17.03 1.53 21.91
CA PRO A 300 -17.98 1.20 20.87
C PRO A 300 -19.32 1.86 21.17
N GLU A 301 -20.10 2.17 20.13
CA GLU A 301 -21.49 2.59 20.28
C GLU A 301 -22.37 1.43 20.77
N ASN A 302 -22.11 0.22 20.27
CA ASN A 302 -22.75 -1.00 20.74
C ASN A 302 -22.11 -1.45 22.06
N PRO A 303 -22.85 -1.50 23.18
CA PRO A 303 -22.30 -1.85 24.49
C PRO A 303 -21.79 -3.29 24.59
N LEU A 304 -22.22 -4.18 23.68
CA LEU A 304 -21.74 -5.56 23.64
C LEU A 304 -20.45 -5.71 22.84
N ALA A 305 -20.16 -4.80 21.92
CA ALA A 305 -18.92 -4.85 21.18
C ALA A 305 -17.73 -4.56 22.11
N ALA A 306 -16.59 -5.20 21.84
CA ALA A 306 -15.34 -4.95 22.54
C ALA A 306 -14.42 -4.10 21.65
N VAL A 307 -13.73 -3.12 22.25
CA VAL A 307 -12.68 -2.36 21.57
C VAL A 307 -11.33 -2.69 22.15
N GLU A 308 -10.37 -2.99 21.29
CA GLU A 308 -9.01 -3.33 21.69
C GLU A 308 -7.95 -2.49 20.93
N PRO A 309 -7.14 -1.70 21.63
CA PRO A 309 -7.23 -1.40 23.06
C PRO A 309 -8.40 -0.44 23.36
N GLY A 310 -9.10 -0.61 24.48
CA GLY A 310 -10.11 0.37 24.92
C GLY A 310 -9.52 1.70 25.41
N ARG A 311 -8.21 1.72 25.68
CA ARG A 311 -7.46 2.93 26.05
C ARG A 311 -6.08 2.90 25.41
N ALA A 312 -5.66 4.02 24.86
CA ALA A 312 -4.33 4.15 24.26
C ALA A 312 -3.63 5.42 24.74
N ASP A 313 -2.41 5.26 25.24
CA ASP A 313 -1.55 6.37 25.64
C ASP A 313 -0.58 6.71 24.50
N LEU A 314 -0.63 7.95 24.04
CA LEU A 314 0.18 8.47 22.96
C LEU A 314 1.19 9.48 23.50
N ALA A 315 2.47 9.23 23.26
CA ALA A 315 3.52 10.20 23.54
C ALA A 315 3.55 11.28 22.46
N VAL A 316 3.33 12.54 22.85
CA VAL A 316 3.37 13.71 21.97
C VAL A 316 4.39 14.71 22.49
N GLU A 317 5.31 15.13 21.62
CA GLU A 317 6.29 16.17 21.94
C GLU A 317 5.73 17.56 21.59
N ILE A 318 5.53 18.40 22.60
CA ILE A 318 5.11 19.80 22.44
C ILE A 318 6.36 20.66 22.25
N ILE A 319 6.51 21.24 21.07
CA ILE A 319 7.69 22.00 20.66
C ILE A 319 7.36 23.45 20.29
N THR A 320 8.38 24.30 20.28
CA THR A 320 8.24 25.68 19.82
C THR A 320 8.12 25.76 18.29
N SER A 321 7.51 26.83 17.77
CA SER A 321 7.42 27.08 16.32
C SER A 321 8.78 27.08 15.62
N ARG A 322 9.84 27.55 16.30
CA ARG A 322 11.22 27.55 15.77
C ARG A 322 11.77 26.13 15.64
N GLN A 323 11.56 25.27 16.64
CA GLN A 323 11.96 23.86 16.58
C GLN A 323 11.17 23.09 15.52
N ALA A 324 9.87 23.36 15.38
CA ALA A 324 9.04 22.76 14.33
C ALA A 324 9.54 23.09 12.92
N ALA A 325 9.89 24.36 12.66
CA ALA A 325 10.52 24.76 11.41
C ALA A 325 11.84 24.00 11.19
N MET A 326 12.70 23.95 12.21
CA MET A 326 13.99 23.27 12.12
C MET A 326 13.84 21.75 11.85
N LYS A 327 12.89 21.06 12.49
CA LYS A 327 12.57 19.65 12.21
C LYS A 327 12.09 19.44 10.76
N ARG A 328 11.23 20.32 10.24
CA ARG A 328 10.76 20.28 8.84
C ARG A 328 11.92 20.49 7.85
N PHE A 329 12.84 21.40 8.14
CA PHE A 329 13.97 21.70 7.25
C PHE A 329 15.14 20.72 7.39
N ALA A 330 15.31 20.03 8.53
CA ALA A 330 16.41 19.09 8.74
C ALA A 330 16.47 17.97 7.68
N GLY A 331 15.31 17.50 7.20
CA GLY A 331 15.24 16.54 6.10
C GLY A 331 15.79 17.09 4.78
N LEU A 332 15.47 18.34 4.45
CA LEU A 332 15.97 19.03 3.26
C LEU A 332 17.48 19.30 3.33
N PHE A 333 17.99 19.67 4.50
CA PHE A 333 19.42 19.90 4.72
C PHE A 333 20.25 18.62 4.52
N LYS A 334 19.73 17.44 4.90
CA LYS A 334 20.43 16.18 4.64
C LYS A 334 20.65 15.98 3.13
N GLY A 335 19.61 16.17 2.31
CA GLY A 335 19.72 16.09 0.85
C GLY A 335 20.71 17.11 0.27
N ALA A 336 20.64 18.35 0.73
CA ALA A 336 21.53 19.43 0.27
C ALA A 336 23.01 19.17 0.62
N ILE A 337 23.29 18.63 1.81
CA ILE A 337 24.64 18.27 2.24
C ILE A 337 25.21 17.16 1.35
N TYR A 338 24.44 16.10 1.07
CA TYR A 338 24.90 15.04 0.16
C TYR A 338 25.18 15.57 -1.25
N ALA A 339 24.32 16.44 -1.78
CA ALA A 339 24.55 17.08 -3.08
C ALA A 339 25.84 17.93 -3.06
N ALA A 340 26.07 18.70 -2.00
CA ALA A 340 27.29 19.50 -1.85
C ALA A 340 28.56 18.64 -1.79
N ILE A 341 28.52 17.50 -1.08
CA ILE A 341 29.63 16.54 -1.00
C ILE A 341 29.93 15.96 -2.40
N ILE A 342 28.91 15.57 -3.16
CA ILE A 342 29.07 15.04 -4.52
C ILE A 342 29.70 16.09 -5.44
N VAL A 343 29.22 17.33 -5.40
CA VAL A 343 29.78 18.44 -6.20
C VAL A 343 31.25 18.67 -5.83
N LEU A 344 31.58 18.72 -4.54
CA LEU A 344 32.95 18.90 -4.07
C LEU A 344 33.88 17.77 -4.53
N PHE A 345 33.39 16.53 -4.48
CA PHE A 345 34.12 15.36 -4.97
C PHE A 345 34.37 15.45 -6.48
N LEU A 346 33.36 15.80 -7.29
CA LEU A 346 33.51 15.96 -8.74
C LEU A 346 34.51 17.06 -9.10
N VAL A 347 34.48 18.20 -8.41
CA VAL A 347 35.46 19.28 -8.60
C VAL A 347 36.87 18.82 -8.26
N THR A 348 37.02 18.06 -7.17
CA THR A 348 38.32 17.53 -6.75
C THR A 348 38.88 16.52 -7.76
N VAL A 349 38.03 15.61 -8.26
CA VAL A 349 38.41 14.66 -9.33
C VAL A 349 38.77 15.41 -10.61
N PHE A 350 38.02 16.44 -10.98
CA PHE A 350 38.33 17.26 -12.15
C PHE A 350 39.69 17.96 -12.03
N VAL A 351 39.97 18.58 -10.89
CA VAL A 351 41.23 19.30 -10.65
C VAL A 351 42.41 18.32 -10.57
N ALA A 352 42.29 17.26 -9.78
CA ALA A 352 43.32 16.25 -9.59
C ALA A 352 43.62 15.50 -10.90
N GLY A 353 42.58 15.08 -11.62
CA GLY A 353 42.70 14.43 -12.93
C GLY A 353 43.36 15.35 -13.96
N GLY A 354 42.95 16.61 -14.04
CA GLY A 354 43.57 17.58 -14.95
C GLY A 354 45.04 17.85 -14.62
N MET A 355 45.42 17.97 -13.35
CA MET A 355 46.83 18.11 -12.94
C MET A 355 47.66 16.87 -13.26
N LEU A 356 47.12 15.67 -13.02
CA LEU A 356 47.80 14.42 -13.34
C LEU A 356 48.05 14.31 -14.85
N LEU A 357 47.03 14.58 -15.67
CA LEU A 357 47.15 14.59 -17.13
C LEU A 357 48.15 15.64 -17.61
N TYR A 358 48.18 16.83 -17.02
CA TYR A 358 49.17 17.85 -17.36
C TYR A 358 50.60 17.35 -17.11
N ARG A 359 50.84 16.73 -15.96
CA ARG A 359 52.16 16.21 -15.58
C ARG A 359 52.61 15.06 -16.47
N VAL A 360 51.70 14.17 -16.86
CA VAL A 360 52.01 12.97 -17.66
C VAL A 360 52.08 13.28 -19.17
N GLN A 361 51.20 14.12 -19.70
CA GLN A 361 51.07 14.31 -21.15
C GLN A 361 51.68 15.63 -21.66
N VAL A 362 51.53 16.72 -20.91
CA VAL A 362 51.92 18.06 -21.38
C VAL A 362 53.37 18.38 -20.99
N MET A 363 53.73 18.17 -19.72
CA MET A 363 55.06 18.50 -19.21
C MET A 363 56.21 17.80 -19.98
N PRO A 364 56.12 16.52 -20.38
CA PRO A 364 57.19 15.87 -21.14
C PRO A 364 57.33 16.34 -22.58
N ARG A 365 56.31 17.03 -23.14
CA ARG A 365 56.35 17.58 -24.51
C ARG A 365 57.03 18.95 -24.56
N ARG A 366 57.15 19.66 -23.45
CA ARG A 366 57.87 20.95 -23.36
C ARG A 366 59.38 20.82 -23.30
N LYS A 367 59.89 19.59 -23.31
CA LYS A 367 61.32 19.28 -23.20
C LYS A 367 61.88 19.02 -24.59
N VAL A 368 63.09 19.52 -24.84
CA VAL A 368 63.82 19.25 -26.07
C VAL A 368 64.11 17.75 -26.11
N LYS A 369 63.75 17.11 -27.22
CA LYS A 369 63.92 15.67 -27.44
C LYS A 369 64.65 15.43 -28.75
N GLY A 370 65.21 14.24 -28.89
CA GLY A 370 65.93 13.84 -30.09
C GLY A 370 67.43 13.88 -29.96
N ASN A 371 68.06 13.57 -31.08
CA ASN A 371 69.50 13.46 -31.20
C ASN A 371 69.97 14.45 -32.26
N LEU A 372 71.08 15.13 -31.99
CA LEU A 372 71.75 15.94 -32.98
C LEU A 372 73.07 15.25 -33.32
N PHE A 373 73.19 14.80 -34.56
CA PHE A 373 74.44 14.24 -35.06
C PHE A 373 75.26 15.35 -35.69
N TYR A 374 76.56 15.39 -35.44
CA TYR A 374 77.43 16.40 -36.05
C TYR A 374 78.74 15.80 -36.57
N ARG A 375 79.32 16.45 -37.57
CA ARG A 375 80.65 16.16 -38.12
C ARG A 375 81.30 17.46 -38.60
N LYS A 376 82.63 17.51 -38.67
CA LYS A 376 83.33 18.69 -39.18
C LYS A 376 83.04 18.86 -40.68
N ALA A 377 82.76 20.09 -41.12
CA ALA A 377 82.45 20.37 -42.52
C ALA A 377 83.65 20.01 -43.43
N GLY A 378 83.40 19.25 -44.49
CA GLY A 378 84.42 18.75 -45.41
C GLY A 378 85.04 17.39 -45.04
N ASP A 379 84.78 16.86 -43.85
CA ASP A 379 85.19 15.51 -43.46
C ASP A 379 84.08 14.49 -43.78
N TRP A 380 84.21 13.86 -44.96
CA TRP A 380 83.24 12.89 -45.47
C TRP A 380 83.50 11.45 -45.01
N GLN A 381 84.65 11.17 -44.37
CA GLN A 381 85.04 9.83 -43.93
C GLN A 381 84.88 9.61 -42.42
N GLY A 382 84.81 10.67 -41.60
CA GLY A 382 84.57 10.58 -40.16
C GLY A 382 83.15 10.11 -39.80
N GLU A 383 83.04 9.26 -38.76
CA GLU A 383 81.74 8.88 -38.19
C GLU A 383 81.10 10.07 -37.46
N PRO A 384 79.78 10.29 -37.60
CA PRO A 384 79.09 11.40 -36.96
C PRO A 384 78.99 11.20 -35.44
N VAL A 385 79.32 12.23 -34.68
CA VAL A 385 79.20 12.22 -33.21
C VAL A 385 77.77 12.57 -32.81
N LYS A 386 77.21 11.83 -31.85
CA LYS A 386 75.81 11.96 -31.41
C LYS A 386 75.69 12.78 -30.12
N LEU A 387 74.92 13.87 -30.17
CA LEU A 387 74.47 14.64 -29.01
C LEU A 387 73.04 14.23 -28.63
N GLU A 388 72.86 13.71 -27.41
CA GLU A 388 71.57 13.20 -26.94
C GLU A 388 70.79 14.29 -26.19
N LEU A 389 70.12 15.16 -26.95
CA LEU A 389 69.36 16.30 -26.41
C LEU A 389 68.30 15.86 -25.38
N GLY A 390 67.66 14.71 -25.61
CA GLY A 390 66.62 14.17 -24.74
C GLY A 390 67.08 13.77 -23.33
N LYS A 391 68.37 13.44 -23.12
CA LYS A 391 68.89 13.04 -21.81
C LYS A 391 68.96 14.22 -20.83
N LEU A 392 69.12 15.44 -21.34
CA LEU A 392 69.25 16.65 -20.52
C LEU A 392 67.95 17.01 -19.80
N ASN A 393 66.79 16.57 -20.33
CA ASN A 393 65.48 16.81 -19.72
C ASN A 393 65.13 18.31 -19.56
N LYS A 394 65.78 19.19 -20.34
CA LYS A 394 65.60 20.66 -20.34
C LYS A 394 64.66 21.10 -21.47
N ASN A 395 64.09 22.30 -21.31
CA ASN A 395 63.28 22.99 -22.34
C ASN A 395 64.12 23.83 -23.32
N LYS A 396 65.40 24.03 -22.99
CA LYS A 396 66.40 24.76 -23.77
C LYS A 396 67.73 24.01 -23.63
N VAL A 397 68.39 23.75 -24.75
CA VAL A 397 69.72 23.14 -24.87
C VAL A 397 70.63 24.13 -25.59
N VAL A 398 71.79 24.42 -25.01
CA VAL A 398 72.78 25.33 -25.57
C VAL A 398 74.02 24.54 -25.98
N ILE A 399 74.45 24.69 -27.22
CA ILE A 399 75.66 24.08 -27.78
C ILE A 399 76.60 25.24 -28.12
N SER A 400 77.77 25.31 -27.50
CA SER A 400 78.72 26.40 -27.73
C SER A 400 79.94 25.93 -28.52
N PHE A 401 80.42 26.80 -29.39
CA PHE A 401 81.70 26.65 -30.07
C PHE A 401 82.88 27.22 -29.25
N ASP A 402 82.58 27.87 -28.11
CA ASP A 402 83.56 28.45 -27.19
C ASP A 402 83.63 27.61 -25.90
N LYS A 403 84.83 27.29 -25.42
CA LYS A 403 85.03 26.52 -24.19
C LYS A 403 84.77 27.36 -22.93
N GLU A 404 84.82 28.68 -23.03
CA GLU A 404 84.69 29.57 -21.87
C GLU A 404 83.23 29.90 -21.53
N ARG A 405 82.28 29.57 -22.41
CA ARG A 405 80.85 29.85 -22.20
C ARG A 405 80.13 28.74 -21.45
N GLN A 406 79.04 29.06 -20.77
CA GLN A 406 78.21 28.05 -20.11
C GLN A 406 77.28 27.38 -21.12
N ALA A 407 77.60 26.15 -21.55
CA ALA A 407 76.78 25.39 -22.49
C ALA A 407 76.48 23.97 -21.98
N ASP A 408 75.45 23.34 -22.56
CA ASP A 408 75.13 21.93 -22.31
C ASP A 408 76.07 21.00 -23.09
N PHE A 409 76.55 21.45 -24.24
CA PHE A 409 77.54 20.76 -25.07
C PHE A 409 78.57 21.75 -25.61
N HIS A 410 79.81 21.31 -25.74
CA HIS A 410 80.90 22.08 -26.34
C HIS A 410 81.44 21.36 -27.57
N LEU A 411 81.68 22.10 -28.64
CA LEU A 411 82.20 21.59 -29.90
C LEU A 411 83.57 22.20 -30.17
N GLU A 412 84.60 21.37 -30.22
CA GLU A 412 85.99 21.81 -30.41
C GLU A 412 86.39 21.84 -31.89
N GLY A 413 87.13 22.87 -32.31
CA GLY A 413 87.67 22.97 -33.67
C GLY A 413 86.87 23.84 -34.65
N SER A 414 85.94 24.65 -34.13
CA SER A 414 85.32 25.79 -34.82
C SER A 414 86.25 27.00 -34.80
N GLU A 415 86.23 27.82 -35.86
CA GLU A 415 86.85 29.15 -35.87
C GLU A 415 85.92 30.25 -35.33
N TYR A 416 84.68 29.88 -34.99
CA TYR A 416 83.61 30.78 -34.57
C TYR A 416 83.31 30.65 -33.07
N SER A 417 82.85 31.73 -32.43
CA SER A 417 82.60 31.82 -30.98
C SER A 417 81.14 32.10 -30.59
N TYR A 418 80.17 31.56 -31.34
CA TYR A 418 78.73 31.70 -31.03
C TYR A 418 78.09 30.40 -30.52
N ASP A 419 76.85 30.50 -30.05
CA ASP A 419 76.09 29.39 -29.48
C ASP A 419 74.90 29.03 -30.37
N LEU A 420 74.64 27.73 -30.51
CA LEU A 420 73.41 27.16 -31.01
C LEU A 420 72.46 26.87 -29.84
N VAL A 421 71.25 27.41 -29.92
CA VAL A 421 70.24 27.29 -28.88
C VAL A 421 69.04 26.55 -29.44
N ILE A 422 68.83 25.31 -28.99
CA ILE A 422 67.65 24.52 -29.32
C ILE A 422 66.65 24.63 -28.18
N PHE A 423 65.43 25.06 -28.44
CA PHE A 423 64.38 25.13 -27.43
C PHE A 423 63.02 24.76 -27.98
N THR A 424 62.12 24.38 -27.09
CA THR A 424 60.75 24.04 -27.46
C THR A 424 59.82 25.21 -27.14
N GLU A 425 59.20 25.79 -28.16
CA GLU A 425 58.21 26.84 -28.01
C GLU A 425 56.80 26.25 -27.92
N TRP A 426 56.01 26.78 -27.00
CA TRP A 426 54.66 26.29 -26.68
C TRP A 426 53.69 27.47 -26.58
N HIS A 427 52.83 27.64 -27.58
CA HIS A 427 51.95 28.82 -27.73
C HIS A 427 50.58 28.71 -27.04
N HIS A 428 50.47 28.09 -25.87
CA HIS A 428 49.20 28.08 -25.11
C HIS A 428 49.31 28.74 -23.75
N ALA A 429 48.49 29.78 -23.57
CA ALA A 429 48.20 30.40 -22.29
C ALA A 429 47.01 29.69 -21.63
N GLY A 430 47.17 29.23 -20.39
CA GLY A 430 46.07 28.70 -19.60
C GLY A 430 46.53 27.92 -18.35
N PRO A 431 45.66 27.71 -17.35
CA PRO A 431 45.98 26.94 -16.16
C PRO A 431 46.35 25.48 -16.46
N ALA A 432 47.27 24.90 -15.69
CA ALA A 432 47.76 23.53 -15.87
C ALA A 432 46.64 22.48 -15.94
N VAL A 433 45.60 22.60 -15.10
CA VAL A 433 44.45 21.68 -15.07
C VAL A 433 43.74 21.60 -16.43
N ILE A 434 43.45 22.76 -17.04
CA ILE A 434 42.79 22.85 -18.35
C ILE A 434 43.72 22.33 -19.45
N GLN A 435 45.03 22.59 -19.33
CA GLN A 435 46.02 22.07 -20.26
C GLN A 435 46.12 20.54 -20.24
N GLY A 436 45.97 19.91 -19.07
CA GLY A 436 45.93 18.45 -18.94
C GLY A 436 44.71 17.84 -19.63
N TRP A 437 43.51 18.33 -19.33
CA TRP A 437 42.27 17.86 -19.97
C TRP A 437 42.26 18.08 -21.49
N SER A 438 42.74 19.23 -21.96
CA SER A 438 42.89 19.49 -23.41
C SER A 438 43.97 18.64 -24.07
N GLY A 439 44.92 18.08 -23.31
CA GLY A 439 45.90 17.10 -23.81
C GLY A 439 45.25 15.76 -24.13
N LEU A 440 44.28 15.32 -23.31
CA LEU A 440 43.53 14.08 -23.49
C LEU A 440 42.56 14.16 -24.69
N LEU A 441 41.90 15.31 -24.88
CA LEU A 441 40.89 15.53 -25.92
C LEU A 441 41.48 15.71 -27.34
N GLY A 442 42.73 15.32 -27.56
CA GLY A 442 43.28 15.09 -28.90
C GLY A 442 43.48 16.32 -29.79
N LYS A 443 43.34 17.56 -29.29
CA LYS A 443 43.77 18.74 -30.04
C LYS A 443 45.30 18.66 -30.15
N LYS A 444 45.82 18.29 -31.33
CA LYS A 444 47.26 18.35 -31.64
C LYS A 444 47.73 19.74 -31.25
N LYS A 445 48.56 19.83 -30.21
CA LYS A 445 49.10 21.09 -29.73
C LYS A 445 50.37 21.37 -30.52
N ASP A 446 50.47 22.57 -31.07
CA ASP A 446 51.61 23.02 -31.86
C ASP A 446 52.81 23.23 -30.94
N VAL A 447 53.63 22.18 -30.84
CA VAL A 447 54.90 22.19 -30.13
C VAL A 447 55.99 22.31 -31.19
N LYS A 448 56.64 23.48 -31.26
CA LYS A 448 57.69 23.74 -32.24
C LYS A 448 59.05 23.59 -31.57
N THR A 449 59.96 22.86 -32.21
CA THR A 449 61.36 22.80 -31.76
C THR A 449 62.14 23.78 -32.61
N LEU A 450 62.63 24.85 -32.01
CA LEU A 450 63.34 25.91 -32.71
C LEU A 450 64.84 25.83 -32.41
N LEU A 451 65.64 26.02 -33.44
CA LEU A 451 67.08 26.28 -33.39
C LEU A 451 67.30 27.77 -33.61
N LYS A 452 68.11 28.42 -32.77
CA LYS A 452 68.53 29.82 -32.93
C LYS A 452 70.02 29.96 -32.66
N CYS A 453 70.69 30.85 -33.38
CA CYS A 453 72.07 31.24 -33.09
C CYS A 453 72.13 32.50 -32.25
N THR A 454 73.13 32.62 -31.38
CA THR A 454 73.52 33.93 -30.83
C THR A 454 74.27 34.73 -31.89
N ILE A 455 74.00 36.02 -32.03
CA ILE A 455 74.71 36.92 -32.96
C ILE A 455 76.23 36.87 -32.68
N PRO A 456 77.12 36.72 -33.69
CA PRO A 456 76.90 36.84 -35.15
C PRO A 456 76.61 35.50 -35.87
N GLY A 457 76.19 34.45 -35.15
CA GLY A 457 76.06 33.11 -35.70
C GLY A 457 75.00 32.94 -36.79
N ILE A 458 75.28 31.99 -37.69
CA ILE A 458 74.46 31.68 -38.87
C ILE A 458 74.22 30.17 -39.00
N ILE A 459 73.14 29.81 -39.68
CA ILE A 459 72.73 28.43 -39.99
C ILE A 459 72.55 28.39 -41.51
N GLU A 460 73.33 27.57 -42.20
CA GLU A 460 73.13 27.30 -43.62
C GLU A 460 72.27 26.05 -43.77
N HIS A 461 71.14 26.15 -44.46
CA HIS A 461 70.25 25.02 -44.72
C HIS A 461 69.75 25.13 -46.16
N GLU A 462 69.96 24.09 -46.97
CA GLU A 462 69.55 24.05 -48.39
C GLU A 462 70.07 25.23 -49.24
N GLY A 463 71.20 25.82 -48.85
CA GLY A 463 71.82 26.96 -49.54
C GLY A 463 71.35 28.34 -49.03
N GLU A 464 70.39 28.38 -48.11
CA GLU A 464 69.89 29.61 -47.49
C GLU A 464 70.51 29.85 -46.10
N ILE A 465 70.65 31.12 -45.71
CA ILE A 465 71.27 31.54 -44.46
C ILE A 465 70.21 32.04 -43.47
N TYR A 466 70.10 31.35 -42.34
CA TYR A 466 69.17 31.65 -41.25
C TYR A 466 69.90 32.03 -39.97
N THR A 467 69.25 32.83 -39.11
CA THR A 467 69.66 33.04 -37.70
C THR A 467 68.86 32.17 -36.73
N GLY A 468 67.78 31.57 -37.21
CA GLY A 468 67.00 30.56 -36.52
C GLY A 468 66.02 29.86 -37.46
N LYS A 469 65.68 28.61 -37.14
CA LYS A 469 64.84 27.73 -37.95
C LYS A 469 64.08 26.75 -37.07
N GLU A 470 62.91 26.30 -37.51
CA GLU A 470 62.22 25.16 -36.92
C GLU A 470 62.91 23.85 -37.35
N LEU A 471 63.22 22.99 -36.38
CA LEU A 471 63.91 21.72 -36.60
C LEU A 471 62.92 20.59 -36.87
N PHE A 472 62.97 20.04 -38.08
CA PHE A 472 62.19 18.86 -38.47
C PHE A 472 63.03 17.58 -38.48
N HIS A 473 62.36 16.43 -38.46
CA HIS A 473 63.05 15.14 -38.51
C HIS A 473 63.90 15.02 -39.77
N ASP A 474 65.17 14.65 -39.61
CA ASP A 474 66.18 14.55 -40.66
C ASP A 474 66.66 15.87 -41.27
N ASP A 475 66.33 17.02 -40.67
CA ASP A 475 66.89 18.31 -41.07
C ASP A 475 68.42 18.28 -40.98
N GLN A 476 69.07 18.65 -42.08
CA GLN A 476 70.51 18.79 -42.18
C GLN A 476 70.89 20.25 -42.38
N PHE A 477 71.80 20.79 -41.57
CA PHE A 477 72.22 22.18 -41.65
C PHE A 477 73.68 22.33 -41.28
N ASN A 478 74.36 23.35 -41.80
CA ASN A 478 75.73 23.67 -41.44
C ASN A 478 75.78 24.90 -40.53
N SER A 479 76.66 24.86 -39.54
CA SER A 479 76.90 25.99 -38.64
C SER A 479 78.24 25.81 -37.93
N GLY A 480 78.97 26.91 -37.69
CA GLY A 480 80.23 26.90 -36.94
C GLY A 480 81.33 26.00 -37.53
N GLY A 481 81.33 25.73 -38.84
CA GLY A 481 82.25 24.78 -39.47
C GLY A 481 81.89 23.31 -39.25
N PHE A 482 80.68 23.01 -38.77
CA PHE A 482 80.15 21.66 -38.62
C PHE A 482 78.88 21.46 -39.46
N SER A 483 78.66 20.21 -39.88
CA SER A 483 77.42 19.76 -40.50
C SER A 483 76.62 18.94 -39.48
N PHE A 484 75.38 19.34 -39.26
CA PHE A 484 74.47 18.75 -38.28
C PHE A 484 73.32 18.01 -38.97
N ARG A 485 72.83 16.94 -38.34
CA ARG A 485 71.59 16.26 -38.71
C ARG A 485 70.74 16.06 -37.45
N TYR A 486 69.52 16.59 -37.45
CA TYR A 486 68.59 16.44 -36.33
C TYR A 486 67.69 15.22 -36.54
N GLN A 487 67.63 14.35 -35.53
CA GLN A 487 66.77 13.18 -35.53
C GLN A 487 65.72 13.28 -34.40
N ASN A 488 64.49 13.63 -34.79
CA ASN A 488 63.34 13.63 -33.89
C ASN A 488 62.94 12.18 -33.52
N PRO A 489 62.75 11.82 -32.24
CA PRO A 489 62.43 10.46 -31.81
C PRO A 489 60.99 10.04 -32.17
N TYR A 490 60.15 10.99 -32.58
CA TYR A 490 58.76 10.77 -33.01
C TYR A 490 58.58 10.92 -34.54
N GLY A 491 59.66 11.00 -35.31
CA GLY A 491 59.66 11.32 -36.75
C GLY A 491 58.83 10.40 -37.64
N ARG A 492 58.52 9.17 -37.22
CA ARG A 492 57.61 8.28 -37.97
C ARG A 492 56.13 8.72 -37.94
N TRP A 493 55.74 9.61 -37.03
CA TRP A 493 54.35 10.07 -36.85
C TRP A 493 54.10 11.53 -37.26
N TYR A 494 55.16 12.30 -37.53
CA TYR A 494 55.08 13.70 -37.95
C TYR A 494 55.89 13.87 -39.23
N LYS A 495 55.27 13.58 -40.38
CA LYS A 495 55.89 13.75 -41.71
C LYS A 495 55.28 14.90 -42.52
N GLU A 496 54.55 15.80 -41.86
CA GLU A 496 53.81 16.85 -42.56
C GLU A 496 54.08 18.25 -41.99
N ARG A 497 54.69 19.07 -42.87
CA ARG A 497 54.65 20.54 -43.02
C ARG A 497 55.69 21.41 -42.30
N GLY A 498 56.41 22.17 -43.12
CA GLY A 498 56.81 23.56 -42.87
C GLY A 498 58.16 23.93 -43.47
N ASP A 499 58.18 24.50 -44.69
CA ASP A 499 59.37 25.18 -45.24
C ASP A 499 59.83 26.30 -44.29
N GLY A 500 61.15 26.49 -44.20
CA GLY A 500 61.76 27.51 -43.35
C GLY A 500 61.24 28.92 -43.66
N ILE A 501 61.22 29.79 -42.65
CA ILE A 501 60.90 31.21 -42.84
C ILE A 501 62.21 31.94 -43.14
N ASP A 502 62.39 32.43 -44.36
CA ASP A 502 63.47 33.35 -44.73
C ASP A 502 63.22 34.71 -44.05
N ILE A 503 64.21 35.20 -43.29
CA ILE A 503 64.12 36.46 -42.53
C ILE A 503 64.82 37.60 -43.30
N LEU A 504 65.33 37.35 -44.52
CA LEU A 504 65.93 38.38 -45.38
C LEU A 504 64.95 39.03 -46.37
N GLU A 505 63.72 38.53 -46.50
CA GLU A 505 62.68 39.12 -47.39
C GLU A 505 62.17 40.52 -46.96
N GLY A 506 62.67 41.07 -45.85
CA GLY A 506 62.21 42.34 -45.27
C GLY A 506 63.15 43.55 -45.40
N LYS A 507 64.22 43.49 -46.20
CA LYS A 507 65.09 44.66 -46.45
C LYS A 507 65.47 44.77 -47.93
N VAL A 508 64.66 45.51 -48.69
CA VAL A 508 65.10 46.29 -49.86
C VAL A 508 64.91 47.76 -49.53
#